data_AF-A0A336NE07-F1
#
_entry.id   AF-A0A336NE07-F1
#
_cell.length_a   1.000
_cell.length_b   1.000
_cell.length_c   1.000
_cell.angle_alpha   90.00
_cell.angle_beta   90.00
_cell.angle_gamma   90.00
#
_symmetry.space_group_name_H-M   'P 1'
#
loop_
_entity.id
_entity.type
_entity.pdbx_description
1 polymer ?
#
loop_
_entity_poly.entity_id
_entity_poly.type
_entity_poly.pdbx_seq_one_letter_code
_entity_poly.pdbx_strand_id
1 'polypeptide(L)'
;MREKIAHYQQRLQKIQTHELDTTANHQLLEELREETKELAATLAAQIALQEGNTSPINTLIQKSKSKNDLASRIRKKITCLSKSPVK
;
A
#
# COMPACT_ATOMS: atom_id res chain seq x y z
N MET A 1 -12.45 1.82 4.94
CA MET A 1 -12.15 1.39 3.56
C MET A 1 -13.23 1.75 2.56
N ARG A 2 -14.51 1.43 2.81
CA ARG A 2 -15.61 1.80 1.89
C ARG A 2 -15.69 3.30 1.60
N GLU A 3 -15.56 4.13 2.63
CA GLU A 3 -15.54 5.60 2.49
C GLU A 3 -14.37 6.11 1.66
N LYS A 4 -13.19 5.50 1.80
CA LYS A 4 -12.01 5.84 0.98
C LYS A 4 -12.21 5.45 -0.48
N ILE A 5 -12.76 4.26 -0.74
CA ILE A 5 -13.09 3.81 -2.10
C ILE A 5 -14.07 4.77 -2.76
N ALA A 6 -15.13 5.18 -2.05
CA ALA A 6 -16.10 6.14 -2.54
C ALA A 6 -15.47 7.51 -2.84
N HIS A 7 -14.58 8.01 -1.97
CA HIS A 7 -13.84 9.25 -2.17
C HIS A 7 -13.00 9.22 -3.46
N TYR A 8 -12.30 8.11 -3.73
CA TYR A 8 -11.51 7.98 -4.96
C TYR A 8 -12.36 7.79 -6.21
N GLN A 9 -13.46 7.04 -6.13
CA GLN A 9 -14.42 6.94 -7.23
C GLN A 9 -14.98 8.31 -7.59
N GLN A 10 -15.32 9.13 -6.58
CA GLN A 10 -15.79 10.49 -6.80
C GLN A 10 -14.71 11.39 -7.43
N ARG A 11 -13.44 11.31 -7.01
CA ARG A 11 -12.34 12.07 -7.62
C ARG A 11 -12.02 11.60 -9.04
N LEU A 12 -12.05 10.29 -9.30
CA LEU A 12 -11.91 9.71 -10.64
C LEU A 12 -12.99 10.23 -11.58
N GLN A 13 -14.24 10.28 -11.11
CA GLN A 13 -15.36 10.81 -11.89
C GLN A 13 -15.17 12.30 -12.21
N LYS A 14 -14.73 13.11 -11.23
CA LYS A 14 -14.41 14.53 -11.44
C LYS A 14 -13.32 14.74 -12.49
N ILE A 15 -12.32 13.88 -12.50
CA ILE A 15 -11.20 13.91 -13.45
C ILE A 15 -11.63 13.48 -14.85
N GLN A 16 -12.48 12.47 -14.97
CA GLN A 16 -13.05 12.05 -16.26
C GLN A 16 -13.96 13.12 -16.87
N THR A 17 -14.65 13.92 -16.04
CA THR A 17 -15.49 15.03 -16.51
C THR A 17 -14.72 16.32 -16.82
N HIS A 18 -13.53 16.50 -16.25
CA HIS A 18 -12.63 17.63 -16.53
C HIS A 18 -11.45 17.15 -17.39
N GLU A 19 -11.68 16.96 -18.68
CA GLU A 19 -10.73 16.45 -19.68
C GLU A 19 -9.41 17.25 -19.87
N LEU A 20 -9.11 18.25 -19.03
CA LEU A 20 -8.08 19.26 -19.35
C LEU A 20 -7.13 19.70 -18.22
N ASP A 21 -7.25 19.18 -16.99
CA ASP A 21 -6.26 19.48 -15.94
C ASP A 21 -5.26 18.33 -15.75
N THR A 22 -4.21 18.36 -16.57
CA THR A 22 -3.09 17.40 -16.54
C THR A 22 -2.40 17.33 -15.17
N THR A 23 -2.43 18.41 -14.39
CA THR A 23 -1.83 18.45 -13.05
C THR A 23 -2.69 17.69 -12.04
N ALA A 24 -4.01 17.92 -12.05
CA ALA A 24 -4.95 17.19 -11.19
C ALA A 24 -4.95 15.68 -11.49
N ASN A 25 -4.83 15.31 -12.77
CA ASN A 25 -4.75 13.93 -13.20
C ASN A 25 -3.46 13.25 -12.72
N HIS A 26 -2.33 13.94 -12.82
CA HIS A 26 -1.05 13.42 -12.33
C HIS A 26 -1.06 13.26 -10.80
N GLN A 27 -1.62 14.23 -10.06
CA GLN A 27 -1.78 14.14 -8.61
C GLN A 27 -2.64 12.94 -8.20
N LEU A 28 -3.80 12.73 -8.86
CA LEU A 28 -4.65 11.57 -8.58
C LEU A 28 -3.90 10.26 -8.87
N LEU A 29 -3.18 10.18 -9.99
CA LEU A 29 -2.43 8.97 -10.35
C LEU A 29 -1.36 8.63 -9.31
N GLU A 30 -0.61 9.62 -8.81
CA GLU A 30 0.40 9.39 -7.77
C GLU A 30 -0.24 9.00 -6.43
N GLU A 31 -1.37 9.59 -6.06
CA GLU A 31 -2.11 9.16 -4.86
C GLU A 31 -2.58 7.70 -4.98
N LEU A 32 -3.20 7.32 -6.10
CA LEU A 32 -3.64 5.94 -6.36
C LEU A 32 -2.47 4.96 -6.34
N ARG A 33 -1.32 5.38 -6.87
CA ARG A 33 -0.08 4.59 -6.90
C ARG A 33 0.45 4.38 -5.48
N GLU A 34 0.49 5.42 -4.66
CA GLU A 34 0.93 5.32 -3.27
C GLU A 34 0.00 4.44 -2.44
N GLU A 35 -1.32 4.54 -2.63
CA GLU A 35 -2.27 3.66 -1.96
C GLU A 35 -2.14 2.20 -2.41
N THR A 36 -1.92 1.95 -3.70
CA THR A 36 -1.70 0.59 -4.20
C THR A 36 -0.46 -0.02 -3.58
N LYS A 37 0.63 0.76 -3.45
CA LYS A 37 1.84 0.33 -2.72
C LYS A 37 1.53 0.02 -1.26
N GLU A 38 0.71 0.83 -0.60
CA GLU A 38 0.32 0.64 0.80
C GLU A 38 -0.54 -0.61 1.00
N LEU A 39 -1.49 -0.86 0.08
CA LEU A 39 -2.33 -2.05 0.08
C LEU A 39 -1.48 -3.31 -0.18
N ALA A 40 -0.64 -3.30 -1.21
CA ALA A 40 0.27 -4.40 -1.51
C ALA A 40 1.19 -4.71 -0.33
N ALA A 41 1.71 -3.66 0.34
CA ALA A 41 2.55 -3.83 1.52
C ALA A 41 1.78 -4.48 2.68
N THR A 42 0.51 -4.10 2.87
CA THR A 42 -0.34 -4.66 3.94
C THR A 42 -0.67 -6.12 3.67
N LEU A 43 -1.03 -6.48 2.44
CA LEU A 43 -1.32 -7.86 2.04
C LEU A 43 -0.07 -8.75 2.16
N ALA A 44 1.07 -8.29 1.64
CA ALA A 44 2.33 -9.01 1.77
C ALA A 44 2.76 -9.19 3.24
N ALA A 45 2.49 -8.20 4.11
CA ALA A 45 2.75 -8.33 5.54
C ALA A 45 1.89 -9.42 6.19
N GLN A 46 0.60 -9.50 5.84
CA GLN A 46 -0.29 -10.54 6.34
C GLN A 46 0.15 -11.94 5.89
N ILE A 47 0.48 -12.09 4.60
CA ILE A 47 1.00 -13.35 4.06
C ILE A 47 2.30 -13.74 4.75
N ALA A 48 3.25 -12.80 4.90
CA ALA A 48 4.52 -13.06 5.58
C ALA A 48 4.35 -13.45 7.06
N LEU A 49 3.34 -12.91 7.74
CA LEU A 49 3.01 -13.30 9.11
C LEU A 49 2.40 -14.70 9.18
N GLN A 50 1.54 -15.06 8.22
CA GLN A 50 0.92 -16.39 8.14
C GLN A 50 1.90 -17.49 7.75
N GLU A 51 2.76 -17.22 6.76
CA GLU A 51 3.76 -18.18 6.26
C GLU A 51 5.00 -18.28 7.17
N GLY A 52 5.20 -17.30 8.06
CA GLY A 52 6.33 -17.28 9.00
C GLY A 52 7.68 -17.00 8.35
N ASN A 53 8.75 -17.14 9.13
CA ASN A 53 10.10 -16.65 8.77
C ASN A 53 10.73 -17.28 7.52
N THR A 54 10.26 -18.45 7.11
CA THR A 54 10.77 -19.16 5.92
C THR A 54 10.11 -18.69 4.61
N SER A 55 9.09 -17.82 4.70
CA SER A 55 8.44 -17.23 3.53
C SER A 55 9.47 -16.53 2.62
N PRO A 56 9.34 -16.69 1.28
CA PRO A 56 10.10 -15.88 0.32
C PRO A 56 9.93 -14.37 0.56
N ILE A 57 8.77 -13.93 1.07
CA ILE A 57 8.51 -12.53 1.39
C ILE A 57 9.38 -12.09 2.58
N ASN A 58 9.46 -12.88 3.65
CA ASN A 58 10.33 -12.58 4.79
C ASN A 58 11.81 -12.58 4.39
N THR A 59 12.23 -13.51 3.53
CA THR A 59 13.58 -13.53 2.96
C THR A 59 13.88 -12.25 2.17
N LEU A 60 12.94 -11.82 1.32
CA LEU A 60 13.06 -10.60 0.52
C LEU A 60 13.14 -9.35 1.40
N ILE A 61 12.29 -9.28 2.44
CA ILE A 61 12.29 -8.16 3.39
C ILE A 61 13.61 -8.07 4.14
N GLN A 62 14.19 -9.20 4.57
CA GLN A 62 15.48 -9.22 5.27
C GLN A 62 16.65 -8.84 4.35
N LYS A 63 16.61 -9.25 3.08
CA LYS A 63 17.66 -8.92 2.11
C LYS A 63 17.62 -7.48 1.62
N SER A 64 16.45 -6.81 1.65
CA SER A 64 16.38 -5.41 1.26
C SER A 64 17.06 -4.48 2.28
N LYS A 65 17.97 -3.66 1.74
CA LYS A 65 18.68 -2.58 2.47
C LYS A 65 18.04 -1.20 2.26
N SER A 66 17.11 -1.08 1.32
CA SER A 66 16.47 0.22 1.04
C SER A 66 15.47 0.58 2.14
N LYS A 67 15.42 1.85 2.51
CA LYS A 67 14.44 2.38 3.47
C LYS A 67 13.14 2.85 2.83
N ASN A 68 13.12 2.97 1.49
CA ASN A 68 12.01 3.59 0.74
C ASN A 68 11.33 2.63 -0.24
N ASP A 69 11.75 1.38 -0.30
CA ASP A 69 11.17 0.38 -1.19
C ASP A 69 9.95 -0.31 -0.57
N LEU A 70 9.32 -1.20 -1.35
CA LEU A 70 8.16 -1.95 -0.89
C LEU A 70 8.50 -2.86 0.30
N ALA A 71 9.69 -3.45 0.34
CA ALA A 71 10.16 -4.30 1.42
C ALA A 71 10.22 -3.55 2.77
N SER A 72 10.67 -2.29 2.76
CA SER A 72 10.69 -1.45 3.96
C SER A 72 9.27 -1.14 4.47
N ARG A 73 8.31 -0.90 3.55
CA ARG A 73 6.91 -0.68 3.89
C ARG A 73 6.29 -1.94 4.49
N ILE A 74 6.55 -3.11 3.91
CA ILE A 74 6.07 -4.40 4.46
C ILE A 74 6.63 -4.61 5.87
N ARG A 75 7.92 -4.37 6.11
CA ARG A 75 8.53 -4.50 7.45
C ARG A 75 7.86 -3.60 8.49
N LYS A 76 7.55 -2.35 8.13
CA LYS A 76 6.79 -1.42 8.98
C LYS A 76 5.40 -1.98 9.28
N LYS A 77 4.69 -2.50 8.28
CA LYS A 77 3.36 -3.11 8.45
C LYS A 77 3.38 -4.33 9.35
N ILE A 78 4.34 -5.24 9.17
CA ILE A 78 4.54 -6.40 10.05
C ILE A 78 4.72 -5.94 11.50
N THR A 79 5.58 -4.94 11.72
CA THR A 79 5.84 -4.38 13.06
C THR A 79 4.59 -3.76 13.70
N CYS A 80 3.74 -3.11 12.91
CA CYS A 80 2.47 -2.55 13.40
C CYS A 80 1.45 -3.66 13.72
N LEU A 81 1.31 -4.65 12.83
CA LEU A 81 0.37 -5.76 12.98
C LEU A 81 0.73 -6.68 14.15
N SER A 82 2.02 -6.93 14.39
CA SER A 82 2.50 -7.74 15.51
C SER A 82 2.34 -7.07 16.87
N LYS A 83 2.15 -5.74 16.90
CA LYS A 83 1.91 -4.94 18.12
C LYS A 83 0.42 -4.82 18.47
N SER A 84 -0.48 -5.14 17.55
CA SER A 84 -1.90 -5.22 17.84
C SER A 84 -2.16 -6.53 18.59
N PRO A 85 -2.63 -6.49 19.85
CA PRO A 85 -3.06 -7.71 20.53
C PRO A 85 -4.20 -8.30 19.70
N VAL A 86 -4.04 -9.54 19.27
CA VAL A 86 -5.15 -10.34 18.77
C VAL A 86 -6.15 -10.43 19.92
N LYS A 87 -7.27 -9.71 19.81
CA LYS A 87 -8.43 -9.89 20.67
C LYS A 87 -9.39 -10.84 20.01
#